data_AF-A0A920N225-F1
#
_entry.id   AF-A0A920N225-F1
#
_cell.length_a   1.000
_cell.length_b   1.000
_cell.length_c   1.000
_cell.angle_alpha   90.00
_cell.angle_beta   90.00
_cell.angle_gamma   90.00
#
_symmetry.space_group_name_H-M   'P 1'
#
loop_
_entity.id
_entity.type
_entity.pdbx_description
1 polymer ?
#
loop_
_entity_poly.entity_id
_entity_poly.type
_entity_poly.pdbx_seq_one_letter_code
_entity_poly.pdbx_strand_id
1 'polypeptide(L)'
;MYPHERSLVKRLANQPFVLIGVNSDPKARLRTAMKKNNITWRSFWDGGNTRGPIATAWGVRGWPTIYVLDDRGVIRYKNVRGAKMDTAVDTLLAKTTTSLTENLSSVKPEERGMAAYYLGSAGVKGAKSAITNLLEDADPVVRQRAATGLALLGDKTDPLVELLRKATSDKNPSVQVASLQALGRSGDAGSAGVIVKALSSKNSEVLVAAIGGAGELKATQAVDTLKTLTSHKDTAVSQAAIASLGLVGGKAGTAALKELAAQPKHPGRVRIAAALFQSGDKASGDAFKAFLSDETVSVRREAIAALASLKGLETQSRCT
;
A
#
# COMPACT_ATOMS: atom_id res chain seq x y z
N MET A 1 19.17 -26.42 -3.15
CA MET A 1 17.95 -25.89 -2.51
C MET A 1 17.91 -24.39 -2.74
N TYR A 2 18.50 -23.53 -1.90
CA TYR A 2 18.34 -22.06 -1.93
C TYR A 2 18.28 -21.37 -3.32
N PRO A 3 19.05 -21.78 -4.35
CA PRO A 3 18.86 -21.24 -5.70
C PRO A 3 17.43 -21.38 -6.26
N HIS A 4 16.76 -22.52 -6.04
CA HIS A 4 15.39 -22.77 -6.50
C HIS A 4 14.38 -21.92 -5.72
N GLU A 5 14.48 -21.84 -4.40
CA GLU A 5 13.59 -20.98 -3.59
C GLU A 5 13.74 -19.49 -3.93
N ARG A 6 14.98 -19.01 -4.16
CA ARG A 6 15.20 -17.64 -4.64
C ARG A 6 14.54 -17.41 -5.99
N SER A 7 14.64 -18.39 -6.89
CA SER A 7 13.96 -18.33 -8.19
C SER A 7 12.44 -18.27 -8.02
N LEU A 8 11.85 -19.05 -7.12
CA LEU A 8 10.43 -19.04 -6.82
C LEU A 8 9.96 -17.70 -6.26
N VAL A 9 10.62 -17.18 -5.23
CA VAL A 9 10.28 -15.88 -4.64
C VAL A 9 10.39 -14.75 -5.68
N LYS A 10 11.41 -14.81 -6.55
CA LYS A 10 11.55 -13.84 -7.64
C LYS A 10 10.45 -13.99 -8.69
N ARG A 11 10.16 -15.24 -9.12
CA ARG A 11 9.15 -15.56 -10.13
C ARG A 11 7.73 -15.18 -9.68
N LEU A 12 7.45 -15.34 -8.39
CA LEU A 12 6.12 -15.20 -7.79
C LEU A 12 5.99 -13.94 -6.93
N ALA A 13 6.88 -12.95 -7.07
CA ALA A 13 6.93 -11.76 -6.22
C ALA A 13 5.62 -10.95 -6.18
N ASN A 14 4.82 -11.03 -7.25
CA ASN A 14 3.53 -10.34 -7.36
C ASN A 14 2.32 -11.30 -7.34
N GLN A 15 2.56 -12.59 -7.09
CA GLN A 15 1.50 -13.59 -6.96
C GLN A 15 1.12 -13.74 -5.48
N PRO A 16 -0.09 -14.26 -5.16
CA PRO A 16 -0.49 -14.55 -3.79
C PRO A 16 0.27 -15.79 -3.27
N PHE A 17 1.58 -15.64 -3.12
CA PHE A 17 2.54 -16.67 -2.75
C PHE A 17 3.39 -16.21 -1.58
N VAL A 18 3.57 -17.10 -0.60
CA VAL A 18 4.46 -16.87 0.53
C VAL A 18 5.39 -18.06 0.69
N LEU A 19 6.68 -17.80 0.79
CA LEU A 19 7.67 -18.79 1.20
C LEU A 19 8.00 -18.61 2.69
N ILE A 20 7.88 -19.68 3.46
CA ILE A 20 8.21 -19.70 4.88
C ILE A 20 9.32 -20.73 5.12
N GLY A 21 10.42 -20.27 5.72
CA GLY A 21 11.49 -21.13 6.21
C GLY A 21 11.29 -21.51 7.68
N VAL A 22 11.75 -22.70 8.06
CA VAL A 22 11.94 -23.10 9.46
C VAL A 22 13.40 -23.52 9.61
N ASN A 23 14.07 -22.99 10.62
CA ASN A 23 15.50 -23.21 10.85
C ASN A 23 15.76 -23.68 12.29
N SER A 24 16.48 -24.78 12.42
CA SER A 24 16.90 -25.37 13.70
C SER A 24 18.38 -25.15 14.02
N ASP A 25 19.09 -24.29 13.27
CA ASP A 25 20.50 -24.04 13.52
C ASP A 25 20.72 -23.23 14.81
N PRO A 26 21.90 -23.31 15.44
CA PRO A 26 22.26 -22.40 16.51
C PRO A 26 22.15 -20.93 16.06
N LYS A 27 21.57 -20.09 16.91
CA LYS A 27 21.28 -18.67 16.61
C LYS A 27 22.51 -17.87 16.14
N ALA A 28 23.70 -18.24 16.62
CA ALA A 28 24.99 -17.65 16.22
C ALA A 28 25.32 -17.84 14.72
N ARG A 29 24.82 -18.90 14.08
CA ARG A 29 25.07 -19.22 12.67
C ARG A 29 23.98 -18.71 11.72
N LEU A 30 22.79 -18.41 12.25
CA LEU A 30 21.62 -18.02 11.48
C LEU A 30 21.84 -16.75 10.65
N ARG A 31 22.29 -15.65 11.28
CA ARG A 31 22.49 -14.37 10.58
C ARG A 31 23.51 -14.47 9.45
N THR A 32 24.61 -15.20 9.71
CA THR A 32 25.65 -15.44 8.71
C THR A 32 25.14 -16.28 7.54
N ALA A 33 24.35 -17.33 7.81
CA ALA A 33 23.76 -18.17 6.78
C ALA A 33 22.71 -17.43 5.94
N MET A 34 21.87 -16.60 6.55
CA MET A 34 20.88 -15.77 5.84
C MET A 34 21.56 -14.78 4.90
N LYS A 35 22.60 -14.10 5.37
CA LYS A 35 23.38 -13.16 4.56
C LYS A 35 24.14 -13.87 3.43
N LYS A 36 24.82 -14.98 3.73
CA LYS A 36 25.58 -15.77 2.74
C LYS A 36 24.71 -16.31 1.62
N ASN A 37 23.50 -16.78 1.94
CA ASN A 37 22.62 -17.44 0.96
C ASN A 37 21.59 -16.49 0.33
N ASN A 38 21.61 -15.20 0.69
CA ASN A 38 20.66 -14.19 0.26
C ASN A 38 19.20 -14.64 0.46
N ILE A 39 18.87 -15.06 1.68
CA ILE A 39 17.52 -15.49 2.05
C ILE A 39 16.68 -14.24 2.28
N THR A 40 15.71 -14.01 1.40
CA THR A 40 14.85 -12.82 1.39
C THR A 40 13.45 -13.08 1.94
N TRP A 41 13.12 -14.33 2.25
CA TRP A 41 11.82 -14.71 2.80
C TRP A 41 11.87 -14.91 4.31
N ARG A 42 10.70 -14.89 4.94
CA ARG A 42 10.57 -15.07 6.39
C ARG A 42 11.02 -16.48 6.79
N SER A 43 11.91 -16.57 7.77
CA SER A 43 12.40 -17.84 8.31
C SER A 43 12.28 -17.85 9.83
N PHE A 44 11.47 -18.77 10.37
CA PHE A 44 11.29 -18.94 11.81
C PHE A 44 12.44 -19.76 12.40
N TRP A 45 12.91 -19.35 13.58
CA TRP A 45 13.89 -20.11 14.35
C TRP A 45 13.17 -21.06 15.30
N ASP A 46 13.53 -22.35 15.24
CA ASP A 46 12.83 -23.45 15.90
C ASP A 46 13.65 -24.05 17.05
N GLY A 47 14.11 -23.20 17.97
CA GLY A 47 14.71 -23.64 19.23
C GLY A 47 16.12 -24.23 19.14
N GLY A 48 16.79 -24.16 17.98
CA GLY A 48 18.20 -24.54 17.83
C GLY A 48 18.47 -26.05 17.88
N ASN A 49 17.43 -26.87 17.77
CA ASN A 49 17.53 -28.32 17.63
C ASN A 49 16.41 -28.86 16.72
N THR A 50 16.51 -30.11 16.28
CA THR A 50 15.59 -30.70 15.29
C THR A 50 14.23 -31.13 15.85
N ARG A 51 13.97 -30.89 17.15
CA ARG A 51 12.73 -31.20 17.88
C ARG A 51 12.11 -29.94 18.51
N GLY A 52 12.31 -28.79 17.88
CA GLY A 52 11.67 -27.54 18.30
C GLY A 52 10.13 -27.59 18.22
N PRO A 53 9.45 -26.56 18.76
CA PRO A 53 7.99 -26.52 18.80
C PRO A 53 7.34 -26.57 17.41
N ILE A 54 7.93 -25.94 16.39
CA ILE A 54 7.40 -25.93 15.02
C ILE A 54 7.63 -27.28 14.36
N ALA A 55 8.85 -27.83 14.44
CA ALA A 55 9.17 -29.14 13.88
C ALA A 55 8.28 -30.25 14.47
N THR A 56 8.00 -30.19 15.77
CA THR A 56 7.11 -31.12 16.46
C THR A 56 5.67 -30.95 15.99
N ALA A 57 5.13 -29.73 16.00
CA ALA A 57 3.76 -29.46 15.57
C ALA A 57 3.50 -29.83 14.10
N TRP A 58 4.49 -29.61 13.22
CA TRP A 58 4.34 -29.87 11.78
C TRP A 58 4.82 -31.27 11.38
N GLY A 59 5.29 -32.09 12.32
CA GLY A 59 5.76 -33.46 12.05
C GLY A 59 6.93 -33.50 11.07
N VAL A 60 7.93 -32.64 11.27
CA VAL A 60 9.17 -32.59 10.48
C VAL A 60 10.05 -33.77 10.87
N ARG A 61 10.26 -34.71 9.95
CA ARG A 61 11.06 -35.94 10.18
C ARG A 61 12.39 -35.95 9.42
N GLY A 62 12.63 -34.94 8.58
CA GLY A 62 13.84 -34.81 7.78
C GLY A 62 14.07 -33.35 7.41
N TRP A 63 15.33 -32.94 7.40
CA TRP A 63 15.69 -31.56 7.14
C TRP A 63 16.45 -31.46 5.82
N PRO A 64 16.04 -30.57 4.91
CA PRO A 64 14.84 -29.73 4.94
C PRO A 64 13.56 -30.54 4.63
N THR A 65 12.40 -30.13 5.17
CA THR A 65 11.06 -30.54 4.70
C THR A 65 10.33 -29.30 4.19
N ILE A 66 9.72 -29.38 3.02
CA ILE A 66 9.00 -28.27 2.39
C ILE A 66 7.50 -28.54 2.44
N TYR A 67 6.70 -27.54 2.77
CA TYR A 67 5.23 -27.63 2.72
C TYR A 67 4.71 -26.62 1.72
N VAL A 68 3.75 -27.04 0.91
CA VAL A 68 3.01 -26.13 0.01
C VAL A 68 1.58 -26.06 0.52
N LEU A 69 1.16 -24.86 0.89
CA LEU A 69 -0.17 -24.55 1.41
C LEU A 69 -0.99 -23.87 0.31
N ASP A 70 -2.31 -24.01 0.37
CA ASP A 70 -3.22 -23.18 -0.45
C ASP A 70 -3.49 -21.81 0.20
N ASP A 71 -4.30 -20.98 -0.46
CA ASP A 71 -4.70 -19.64 -0.01
C ASP A 71 -5.51 -19.63 1.30
N ARG A 72 -5.98 -20.80 1.76
CA ARG A 72 -6.67 -20.99 3.04
C ARG A 72 -5.75 -21.52 4.14
N GLY A 73 -4.44 -21.62 3.87
CA GLY A 73 -3.45 -22.12 4.82
C GLY A 73 -3.50 -23.64 5.02
N VAL A 74 -4.18 -24.39 4.14
CA VAL A 74 -4.24 -25.85 4.23
C VAL A 74 -3.04 -26.45 3.52
N ILE A 75 -2.32 -27.35 4.19
CA ILE A 75 -1.20 -28.10 3.58
C ILE A 75 -1.74 -29.01 2.48
N ARG A 76 -1.32 -28.77 1.24
CA ARG A 76 -1.70 -29.58 0.06
C ARG A 76 -0.59 -30.53 -0.37
N TYR A 77 0.67 -30.13 -0.16
CA TYR A 77 1.82 -30.96 -0.52
C TYR A 77 2.87 -30.95 0.59
N LYS A 78 3.50 -32.11 0.81
CA LYS A 78 4.62 -32.29 1.73
C LYS A 78 5.85 -32.81 0.97
N ASN A 79 6.97 -32.14 1.19
CA ASN A 79 8.30 -32.42 0.66
C ASN A 79 8.40 -32.54 -0.88
N VAL A 80 7.56 -31.81 -1.62
CA VAL A 80 7.71 -31.64 -3.08
C VAL A 80 8.91 -30.74 -3.39
N ARG A 81 9.64 -31.00 -4.49
CA ARG A 81 10.88 -30.28 -4.84
C ARG A 81 11.03 -30.06 -6.35
N GLY A 82 11.84 -29.06 -6.72
CA GLY A 82 12.17 -28.75 -8.12
C GLY A 82 10.93 -28.54 -8.98
N ALA A 83 10.93 -29.06 -10.20
CA ALA A 83 9.82 -28.92 -11.15
C ALA A 83 8.46 -29.43 -10.62
N LYS A 84 8.46 -30.44 -9.75
CA LYS A 84 7.22 -30.92 -9.10
C LYS A 84 6.64 -29.89 -8.14
N MET A 85 7.49 -29.12 -7.46
CA MET A 85 7.04 -28.01 -6.62
C MET A 85 6.50 -26.86 -7.48
N ASP A 86 7.19 -26.52 -8.57
CA ASP A 86 6.71 -25.49 -9.50
C ASP A 86 5.31 -25.83 -10.00
N THR A 87 5.10 -27.08 -10.46
CA THR A 87 3.79 -27.58 -10.90
C THR A 87 2.74 -27.52 -9.79
N ALA A 88 3.10 -27.92 -8.57
CA ALA A 88 2.19 -27.90 -7.42
C ALA A 88 1.72 -26.49 -7.08
N VAL A 89 2.64 -25.51 -7.08
CA VAL A 89 2.33 -24.10 -6.82
C VAL A 89 1.48 -23.53 -7.94
N ASP A 90 1.86 -23.75 -9.21
CA ASP A 90 1.12 -23.24 -10.36
C ASP A 90 -0.31 -23.82 -10.40
N THR A 91 -0.50 -25.09 -10.03
CA THR A 91 -1.82 -25.73 -9.93
C THR A 91 -2.70 -25.07 -8.85
N LEU A 92 -2.13 -24.76 -7.68
CA LEU A 92 -2.89 -24.10 -6.62
C LEU A 92 -3.26 -22.67 -7.01
N LEU A 93 -2.33 -21.91 -7.59
CA LEU A 93 -2.60 -20.56 -8.09
C LEU A 93 -3.68 -20.55 -9.17
N ALA A 94 -3.65 -21.50 -10.10
CA ALA A 94 -4.69 -21.65 -11.12
C ALA A 94 -6.06 -21.94 -10.49
N LYS A 95 -6.12 -22.88 -9.54
CA LYS A 95 -7.37 -23.22 -8.84
C LYS A 95 -7.95 -22.03 -8.07
N THR A 96 -7.11 -21.29 -7.33
CA THR A 96 -7.53 -20.09 -6.61
C THR A 96 -8.02 -19.03 -7.59
N THR A 97 -7.34 -18.83 -8.72
CA THR A 97 -7.76 -17.88 -9.75
C THR A 97 -9.12 -18.23 -10.35
N THR A 98 -9.35 -19.50 -10.69
CA THR A 98 -10.65 -19.97 -11.19
C THR A 98 -11.75 -19.72 -10.16
N SER A 99 -11.53 -20.15 -8.91
CA SER A 99 -12.48 -19.96 -7.82
C SER A 99 -12.80 -18.48 -7.58
N LEU A 100 -11.80 -17.59 -7.61
CA LEU A 100 -12.04 -16.16 -7.44
C LEU A 100 -12.82 -15.58 -8.63
N THR A 101 -12.54 -16.03 -9.85
CA THR A 101 -13.25 -15.57 -11.04
C THR A 101 -14.72 -15.98 -11.01
N GLU A 102 -15.02 -17.22 -10.60
CA GLU A 102 -16.39 -17.70 -10.40
C GLU A 102 -17.13 -16.87 -9.33
N ASN A 103 -16.44 -16.55 -8.22
CA ASN A 103 -17.01 -15.78 -7.12
C ASN A 103 -17.38 -14.34 -7.50
N LEU A 104 -16.87 -13.78 -8.60
CA LEU A 104 -17.32 -12.47 -9.11
C LEU A 104 -18.82 -12.44 -9.44
N SER A 105 -19.41 -13.60 -9.73
CA SER A 105 -20.85 -13.75 -10.00
C SER A 105 -21.63 -14.35 -8.83
N SER A 106 -21.03 -14.46 -7.63
CA SER A 106 -21.71 -15.02 -6.45
C SER A 106 -22.96 -14.22 -6.10
N VAL A 107 -24.00 -14.89 -5.60
CA VAL A 107 -25.18 -14.21 -5.05
C VAL A 107 -24.84 -13.41 -3.79
N LYS A 108 -23.77 -13.80 -3.07
CA LYS A 108 -23.33 -13.12 -1.85
C LYS A 108 -22.41 -11.94 -2.19
N PRO A 109 -22.76 -10.71 -1.78
CA PRO A 109 -21.93 -9.54 -2.04
C PRO A 109 -20.53 -9.63 -1.44
N GLU A 110 -20.38 -10.30 -0.30
CA GLU A 110 -19.07 -10.43 0.35
C GLU A 110 -18.09 -11.26 -0.49
N GLU A 111 -18.53 -12.40 -1.03
CA GLU A 111 -17.77 -13.24 -1.95
C GLU A 111 -17.40 -12.48 -3.24
N ARG A 112 -18.37 -11.79 -3.87
CA ARG A 112 -18.12 -10.97 -5.09
C ARG A 112 -17.08 -9.89 -4.84
N GLY A 113 -17.29 -9.11 -3.78
CA GLY A 113 -16.41 -8.00 -3.45
C GLY A 113 -15.01 -8.50 -3.12
N MET A 114 -14.88 -9.60 -2.36
CA MET A 114 -13.55 -10.13 -2.05
C MET A 114 -12.84 -10.68 -3.28
N ALA A 115 -13.56 -11.37 -4.17
CA ALA A 115 -13.02 -11.80 -5.43
C ALA A 115 -12.44 -10.62 -6.24
N ALA A 116 -13.19 -9.52 -6.34
CA ALA A 116 -12.75 -8.34 -7.06
C ALA A 116 -11.47 -7.74 -6.48
N TYR A 117 -11.41 -7.60 -5.15
CA TYR A 117 -10.23 -7.09 -4.45
C TYR A 117 -9.01 -8.00 -4.66
N TYR A 118 -9.15 -9.31 -4.45
CA TYR A 118 -8.02 -10.23 -4.52
C TYR A 118 -7.47 -10.38 -5.93
N LEU A 119 -8.34 -10.48 -6.95
CA LEU A 119 -7.91 -10.55 -8.35
C LEU A 119 -7.12 -9.29 -8.75
N GLY A 120 -7.57 -8.12 -8.30
CA GLY A 120 -6.89 -6.85 -8.52
C GLY A 120 -5.54 -6.76 -7.77
N SER A 121 -5.55 -7.06 -6.46
CA SER A 121 -4.35 -7.02 -5.63
C SER A 121 -3.27 -8.02 -6.06
N ALA A 122 -3.67 -9.17 -6.60
CA ALA A 122 -2.76 -10.20 -7.08
C ALA A 122 -2.26 -9.96 -8.52
N GLY A 123 -2.72 -8.91 -9.21
CA GLY A 123 -2.29 -8.64 -10.57
C GLY A 123 -2.68 -9.75 -11.55
N VAL A 124 -3.80 -10.45 -11.33
CA VAL A 124 -4.20 -11.58 -12.17
C VAL A 124 -4.47 -11.09 -13.61
N LYS A 125 -3.91 -11.80 -14.60
CA LYS A 125 -4.14 -11.48 -16.01
C LYS A 125 -5.63 -11.58 -16.34
N GLY A 126 -6.21 -10.51 -16.88
CA GLY A 126 -7.64 -10.44 -17.18
C GLY A 126 -8.53 -10.03 -15.99
N ALA A 127 -7.97 -9.83 -14.78
CA ALA A 127 -8.71 -9.35 -13.62
C ALA A 127 -9.47 -8.06 -13.94
N LYS A 128 -8.83 -7.12 -14.63
CA LYS A 128 -9.41 -5.86 -15.05
C LYS A 128 -10.77 -6.02 -15.73
N SER A 129 -10.82 -6.75 -16.85
CA SER A 129 -12.06 -6.99 -17.59
C SER A 129 -13.10 -7.72 -16.73
N ALA A 130 -12.65 -8.61 -15.84
CA ALA A 130 -13.54 -9.37 -14.98
C ALA A 130 -14.17 -8.51 -13.86
N ILE A 131 -13.46 -7.51 -13.34
CA ILE A 131 -13.92 -6.70 -12.19
C ILE A 131 -14.56 -5.36 -12.59
N THR A 132 -14.36 -4.86 -13.82
CA THR A 132 -14.87 -3.53 -14.24
C THR A 132 -16.38 -3.35 -14.02
N ASN A 133 -17.19 -4.35 -14.35
CA ASN A 133 -18.65 -4.26 -14.21
C ASN A 133 -19.11 -4.16 -12.73
N LEU A 134 -18.27 -4.60 -11.79
CA LEU A 134 -18.60 -4.52 -10.36
C LEU A 134 -18.51 -3.10 -9.79
N LEU A 135 -18.00 -2.12 -10.55
CA LEU A 135 -18.13 -0.70 -10.20
C LEU A 135 -19.58 -0.21 -10.21
N GLU A 136 -20.49 -0.96 -10.83
CA GLU A 136 -21.92 -0.64 -10.88
C GLU A 136 -22.77 -1.65 -10.09
N ASP A 137 -22.14 -2.49 -9.26
CA ASP A 137 -22.84 -3.46 -8.40
C ASP A 137 -23.83 -2.74 -7.45
N ALA A 138 -24.97 -3.36 -7.17
CA ALA A 138 -25.97 -2.83 -6.25
C ALA A 138 -25.39 -2.62 -4.83
N ASP A 139 -24.49 -3.51 -4.40
CA ASP A 139 -23.88 -3.46 -3.09
C ASP A 139 -22.66 -2.51 -3.06
N PRO A 140 -22.64 -1.52 -2.13
CA PRO A 140 -21.56 -0.54 -2.06
C PRO A 140 -20.21 -1.14 -1.65
N VAL A 141 -20.18 -2.23 -0.87
CA VAL A 141 -18.94 -2.91 -0.49
C VAL A 141 -18.31 -3.58 -1.71
N VAL A 142 -19.14 -4.15 -2.60
CA VAL A 142 -18.67 -4.69 -3.88
C VAL A 142 -18.07 -3.58 -4.74
N ARG A 143 -18.77 -2.46 -4.91
CA ARG A 143 -18.25 -1.30 -5.68
C ARG A 143 -16.93 -0.78 -5.12
N GLN A 144 -16.84 -0.62 -3.80
CA GLN A 144 -15.62 -0.17 -3.12
C GLN A 144 -14.44 -1.12 -3.37
N ARG A 145 -14.67 -2.43 -3.23
CA ARG A 145 -13.63 -3.44 -3.42
C ARG A 145 -13.22 -3.57 -4.90
N ALA A 146 -14.16 -3.42 -5.83
CA ALA A 146 -13.88 -3.35 -7.25
C ALA A 146 -12.99 -2.14 -7.58
N ALA A 147 -13.34 -0.93 -7.12
CA ALA A 147 -12.54 0.27 -7.29
C ALA A 147 -11.12 0.11 -6.71
N THR A 148 -11.02 -0.49 -5.52
CA THR A 148 -9.74 -0.78 -4.87
C THR A 148 -8.90 -1.79 -5.65
N GLY A 149 -9.51 -2.89 -6.10
CA GLY A 149 -8.84 -3.91 -6.91
C GLY A 149 -8.30 -3.32 -8.22
N LEU A 150 -9.11 -2.50 -8.89
CA LEU A 150 -8.71 -1.78 -10.12
C LEU A 150 -7.57 -0.80 -9.86
N ALA A 151 -7.58 -0.08 -8.74
CA ALA A 151 -6.48 0.81 -8.33
C ALA A 151 -5.15 0.06 -8.17
N LEU A 152 -5.18 -1.14 -7.59
CA LEU A 152 -4.00 -1.97 -7.34
C LEU A 152 -3.40 -2.56 -8.63
N LEU A 153 -4.22 -2.74 -9.68
CA LEU A 153 -3.72 -3.17 -10.99
C LEU A 153 -2.88 -2.09 -11.68
N GLY A 154 -3.07 -0.80 -11.33
CA GLY A 154 -2.25 0.31 -11.81
C GLY A 154 -2.34 0.59 -13.32
N ASP A 155 -3.30 -0.03 -14.02
CA ASP A 155 -3.38 -0.02 -15.48
C ASP A 155 -4.32 1.10 -15.99
N LYS A 156 -3.78 1.98 -16.83
CA LYS A 156 -4.31 3.33 -17.11
C LYS A 156 -5.15 3.41 -18.40
N THR A 157 -6.17 2.56 -18.56
CA THR A 157 -7.00 2.67 -19.77
C THR A 157 -8.18 3.62 -19.57
N ASP A 158 -8.48 4.41 -20.58
CA ASP A 158 -9.53 5.43 -20.58
C ASP A 158 -10.91 4.95 -20.08
N PRO A 159 -11.44 3.77 -20.48
CA PRO A 159 -12.77 3.35 -20.02
C PRO A 159 -12.85 3.11 -18.50
N LEU A 160 -11.75 2.67 -17.89
CA LEU A 160 -11.67 2.44 -16.45
C LEU A 160 -11.63 3.77 -15.68
N VAL A 161 -10.83 4.71 -16.17
CA VAL A 161 -10.70 6.04 -15.58
C VAL A 161 -12.05 6.72 -15.51
N GLU A 162 -12.86 6.65 -16.58
CA GLU A 162 -14.18 7.28 -16.60
C GLU A 162 -15.16 6.66 -15.60
N LEU A 163 -15.15 5.33 -15.44
CA LEU A 163 -15.95 4.66 -14.41
C LEU A 163 -15.53 5.05 -13.00
N LEU A 164 -14.23 5.18 -12.74
CA LEU A 164 -13.70 5.65 -11.46
C LEU A 164 -14.08 7.12 -11.21
N ARG A 165 -14.04 8.00 -12.23
CA ARG A 165 -14.52 9.38 -12.13
C ARG A 165 -15.99 9.43 -11.75
N LYS A 166 -16.85 8.62 -12.37
CA LYS A 166 -18.27 8.49 -12.00
C LYS A 166 -18.44 8.06 -10.54
N ALA A 167 -17.65 7.07 -10.09
CA ALA A 167 -17.70 6.54 -8.73
C ALA A 167 -17.21 7.53 -7.64
N THR A 168 -16.51 8.62 -7.99
CA THR A 168 -16.21 9.71 -7.03
C THR A 168 -17.47 10.42 -6.51
N SER A 169 -18.61 10.27 -7.19
CA SER A 169 -19.91 10.83 -6.79
C SER A 169 -20.88 9.75 -6.26
N ASP A 170 -20.37 8.57 -5.88
CA ASP A 170 -21.19 7.49 -5.30
C ASP A 170 -21.88 7.93 -4.00
N LYS A 171 -23.05 7.35 -3.69
CA LYS A 171 -23.77 7.64 -2.44
C LYS A 171 -23.01 7.17 -1.19
N ASN A 172 -22.15 6.16 -1.33
CA ASN A 172 -21.38 5.60 -0.25
C ASN A 172 -19.97 6.26 -0.17
N PRO A 173 -19.60 6.89 0.96
CA PRO A 173 -18.29 7.53 1.12
C PRO A 173 -17.10 6.61 0.90
N SER A 174 -17.18 5.33 1.29
CA SER A 174 -16.09 4.38 1.10
C SER A 174 -15.81 4.12 -0.39
N VAL A 175 -16.84 4.14 -1.24
CA VAL A 175 -16.69 4.03 -2.70
C VAL A 175 -16.02 5.29 -3.26
N GLN A 176 -16.42 6.48 -2.78
CA GLN A 176 -15.78 7.74 -3.17
C GLN A 176 -14.28 7.74 -2.81
N VAL A 177 -13.95 7.34 -1.57
CA VAL A 177 -12.57 7.23 -1.07
C VAL A 177 -11.74 6.30 -1.96
N ALA A 178 -12.23 5.08 -2.20
CA ALA A 178 -11.53 4.11 -3.03
C ALA A 178 -11.30 4.65 -4.46
N SER A 179 -12.29 5.34 -5.02
CA SER A 179 -12.22 5.91 -6.37
C SER A 179 -11.22 7.08 -6.45
N LEU A 180 -11.23 7.99 -5.48
CA LEU A 180 -10.29 9.12 -5.43
C LEU A 180 -8.84 8.64 -5.29
N GLN A 181 -8.59 7.63 -4.45
CA GLN A 181 -7.28 6.99 -4.32
C GLN A 181 -6.86 6.30 -5.61
N ALA A 182 -7.78 5.60 -6.28
CA ALA A 182 -7.52 4.95 -7.56
C ALA A 182 -7.11 5.96 -8.64
N LEU A 183 -7.86 7.07 -8.74
CA LEU A 183 -7.57 8.15 -9.69
C LEU A 183 -6.22 8.81 -9.40
N GLY A 184 -5.91 9.08 -8.13
CA GLY A 184 -4.60 9.55 -7.68
C GLY A 184 -3.44 8.70 -8.22
N ARG A 185 -3.50 7.40 -7.94
CA ARG A 185 -2.46 6.43 -8.34
C ARG A 185 -2.38 6.20 -9.83
N SER A 186 -3.49 6.35 -10.54
CA SER A 186 -3.52 6.21 -11.99
C SER A 186 -2.64 7.26 -12.68
N GLY A 187 -2.43 8.43 -12.07
CA GLY A 187 -1.71 9.53 -12.71
C GLY A 187 -2.44 10.13 -13.90
N ASP A 188 -3.74 9.86 -14.07
CA ASP A 188 -4.57 10.49 -15.11
C ASP A 188 -4.82 11.96 -14.78
N ALA A 189 -4.14 12.86 -15.51
CA ALA A 189 -4.27 14.29 -15.34
C ALA A 189 -5.71 14.78 -15.62
N GLY A 190 -6.50 14.09 -16.44
CA GLY A 190 -7.89 14.46 -16.72
C GLY A 190 -8.81 14.33 -15.49
N SER A 191 -8.41 13.53 -14.50
CA SER A 191 -9.15 13.36 -13.23
C SER A 191 -8.93 14.48 -12.22
N ALA A 192 -8.04 15.42 -12.52
CA ALA A 192 -7.79 16.62 -11.72
C ALA A 192 -9.09 17.34 -11.29
N GLY A 193 -10.01 17.56 -12.23
CA GLY A 193 -11.24 18.32 -11.96
C GLY A 193 -12.15 17.64 -10.93
N VAL A 194 -12.32 16.32 -11.03
CA VAL A 194 -13.16 15.57 -10.08
C VAL A 194 -12.53 15.51 -8.69
N ILE A 195 -11.20 15.37 -8.61
CA ILE A 195 -10.48 15.37 -7.34
C ILE A 195 -10.57 16.74 -6.66
N VAL A 196 -10.36 17.84 -7.41
CA VAL A 196 -10.47 19.21 -6.87
C VAL A 196 -11.88 19.48 -6.35
N LYS A 197 -12.92 19.03 -7.05
CA LYS A 197 -14.30 19.13 -6.57
C LYS A 197 -14.49 18.40 -5.23
N ALA A 198 -13.88 17.22 -5.07
CA ALA A 198 -13.97 16.43 -3.84
C ALA A 198 -13.24 17.06 -2.62
N LEU A 199 -12.35 18.04 -2.82
CA LEU A 199 -11.74 18.81 -1.73
C LEU A 199 -12.74 19.68 -0.95
N SER A 200 -13.97 19.81 -1.44
CA SER A 200 -15.08 20.48 -0.73
C SER A 200 -15.97 19.51 0.07
N SER A 201 -15.59 18.23 0.15
CA SER A 201 -16.39 17.23 0.87
C SER A 201 -16.46 17.52 2.37
N LYS A 202 -17.66 17.36 2.95
CA LYS A 202 -17.88 17.44 4.40
C LYS A 202 -17.48 16.16 5.13
N ASN A 203 -17.28 15.06 4.41
CA ASN A 203 -16.83 13.80 4.98
C ASN A 203 -15.29 13.81 5.05
N SER A 204 -14.72 13.72 6.26
CA SER A 204 -13.27 13.77 6.47
C SER A 204 -12.49 12.69 5.70
N GLU A 205 -13.03 11.47 5.58
CA GLU A 205 -12.33 10.39 4.86
C GLU A 205 -12.26 10.69 3.36
N VAL A 206 -13.37 11.13 2.77
CA VAL A 206 -13.43 11.55 1.36
C VAL A 206 -12.51 12.74 1.11
N LEU A 207 -12.50 13.71 2.03
CA LEU A 207 -11.63 14.88 1.95
C LEU A 207 -10.15 14.48 1.99
N VAL A 208 -9.74 13.62 2.92
CA VAL A 208 -8.36 13.10 3.00
C VAL A 208 -7.98 12.34 1.73
N ALA A 209 -8.89 11.52 1.18
CA ALA A 209 -8.66 10.81 -0.07
C ALA A 209 -8.49 11.77 -1.27
N ALA A 210 -9.30 12.84 -1.35
CA ALA A 210 -9.18 13.87 -2.37
C ALA A 210 -7.86 14.63 -2.25
N ILE A 211 -7.45 14.97 -1.03
CA ILE A 211 -6.16 15.61 -0.75
C ILE A 211 -5.01 14.71 -1.23
N GLY A 212 -4.99 13.44 -0.82
CA GLY A 212 -3.96 12.49 -1.25
C GLY A 212 -3.93 12.32 -2.77
N GLY A 213 -5.09 12.16 -3.39
CA GLY A 213 -5.21 12.06 -4.86
C GLY A 213 -4.72 13.31 -5.60
N ALA A 214 -4.94 14.51 -5.06
CA ALA A 214 -4.43 15.75 -5.62
C ALA A 214 -2.89 15.80 -5.60
N GLY A 215 -2.29 15.34 -4.50
CA GLY A 215 -0.84 15.19 -4.37
C GLY A 215 -0.26 14.20 -5.36
N GLU A 216 -0.83 13.00 -5.45
CA GLU A 216 -0.38 11.94 -6.36
C GLU A 216 -0.51 12.33 -7.85
N LEU A 217 -1.60 13.01 -8.23
CA LEU A 217 -1.78 13.56 -9.59
C LEU A 217 -0.92 14.80 -9.87
N LYS A 218 -0.29 15.38 -8.85
CA LYS A 218 0.39 16.68 -8.93
C LYS A 218 -0.53 17.80 -9.46
N ALA A 219 -1.75 17.83 -8.95
CA ALA A 219 -2.81 18.74 -9.35
C ALA A 219 -2.50 20.19 -8.90
N THR A 220 -1.84 20.99 -9.76
CA THR A 220 -1.45 22.37 -9.43
C THR A 220 -2.65 23.29 -9.15
N GLN A 221 -3.79 23.06 -9.81
CA GLN A 221 -5.03 23.79 -9.51
C GLN A 221 -5.59 23.54 -8.10
N ALA A 222 -5.12 22.52 -7.37
CA ALA A 222 -5.56 22.25 -5.99
C ALA A 222 -4.78 23.06 -4.95
N VAL A 223 -3.69 23.75 -5.32
CA VAL A 223 -2.73 24.35 -4.38
C VAL A 223 -3.38 25.33 -3.41
N ASP A 224 -4.24 26.24 -3.88
CA ASP A 224 -4.87 27.23 -3.01
C ASP A 224 -5.83 26.59 -1.99
N THR A 225 -6.62 25.61 -2.43
CA THR A 225 -7.49 24.85 -1.51
C THR A 225 -6.66 24.06 -0.49
N LEU A 226 -5.58 23.43 -0.94
CA LEU A 226 -4.66 22.70 -0.04
C LEU A 226 -4.00 23.63 0.98
N LYS A 227 -3.61 24.86 0.60
CA LYS A 227 -3.10 25.89 1.53
C LYS A 227 -4.10 26.21 2.64
N THR A 228 -5.39 26.34 2.31
CA THR A 228 -6.41 26.57 3.35
C THR A 228 -6.54 25.36 4.27
N LEU A 229 -6.47 24.14 3.72
CA LEU A 229 -6.64 22.90 4.46
C LEU A 229 -5.48 22.60 5.42
N THR A 230 -4.30 23.21 5.28
CA THR A 230 -3.18 23.03 6.22
C THR A 230 -3.46 23.55 7.63
N SER A 231 -4.47 24.42 7.78
CA SER A 231 -4.95 24.94 9.06
C SER A 231 -6.28 24.31 9.51
N HIS A 232 -6.70 23.22 8.87
CA HIS A 232 -7.95 22.55 9.21
C HIS A 232 -7.92 21.96 10.63
N LYS A 233 -9.05 22.03 11.35
CA LYS A 233 -9.20 21.55 12.74
C LYS A 233 -8.95 20.05 12.91
N ASP A 234 -9.24 19.29 11.86
CA ASP A 234 -8.96 17.85 11.80
C ASP A 234 -7.47 17.67 11.47
N THR A 235 -6.75 17.07 12.40
CA THR A 235 -5.32 16.79 12.29
C THR A 235 -5.00 15.92 11.08
N ALA A 236 -5.85 14.95 10.72
CA ALA A 236 -5.60 14.10 9.55
C ALA A 236 -5.67 14.91 8.25
N VAL A 237 -6.67 15.81 8.14
CA VAL A 237 -6.85 16.69 6.99
C VAL A 237 -5.69 17.67 6.83
N SER A 238 -5.31 18.35 7.91
CA SER A 238 -4.22 19.33 7.88
C SER A 238 -2.86 18.70 7.55
N GLN A 239 -2.57 17.52 8.12
CA GLN A 239 -1.35 16.78 7.81
C GLN A 239 -1.33 16.28 6.37
N ALA A 240 -2.45 15.72 5.89
CA ALA A 240 -2.58 15.28 4.51
C ALA A 240 -2.38 16.46 3.54
N ALA A 241 -2.91 17.65 3.85
CA ALA A 241 -2.79 18.83 2.99
C ALA A 241 -1.33 19.30 2.85
N ILE A 242 -0.57 19.32 3.96
CA ILE A 242 0.86 19.66 3.96
C ILE A 242 1.65 18.64 3.14
N ALA A 243 1.41 17.34 3.35
CA ALA A 243 2.06 16.28 2.58
C ALA A 243 1.72 16.37 1.09
N SER A 244 0.45 16.62 0.76
CA SER A 244 -0.03 16.79 -0.61
C SER A 244 0.63 17.98 -1.31
N LEU A 245 0.78 19.13 -0.64
CA LEU A 245 1.53 20.27 -1.21
C LEU A 245 2.98 19.90 -1.55
N GLY A 246 3.62 19.08 -0.70
CA GLY A 246 4.94 18.52 -0.97
C GLY A 246 4.97 17.60 -2.19
N LEU A 247 3.96 16.72 -2.34
CA LEU A 247 3.84 15.80 -3.47
C LEU A 247 3.50 16.49 -4.80
N VAL A 248 2.62 17.50 -4.78
CA VAL A 248 2.38 18.38 -5.93
C VAL A 248 3.70 18.97 -6.39
N GLY A 249 4.50 19.44 -5.43
CA GLY A 249 5.86 19.89 -5.66
C GLY A 249 5.94 20.97 -6.75
N GLY A 250 7.04 20.97 -7.49
CA GLY A 250 7.33 21.97 -8.51
C GLY A 250 7.34 23.40 -7.94
N LYS A 251 7.25 24.39 -8.83
CA LYS A 251 7.28 25.81 -8.41
C LYS A 251 6.09 26.17 -7.51
N ALA A 252 4.90 25.64 -7.80
CA ALA A 252 3.66 26.00 -7.11
C ALA A 252 3.59 25.42 -5.69
N GLY A 253 3.79 24.10 -5.53
CA GLY A 253 3.75 23.45 -4.22
C GLY A 253 4.85 23.95 -3.28
N THR A 254 6.08 24.13 -3.79
CA THR A 254 7.18 24.68 -3.00
C THR A 254 6.93 26.14 -2.59
N ALA A 255 6.41 26.98 -3.49
CA ALA A 255 6.08 28.37 -3.14
C ALA A 255 5.00 28.43 -2.04
N ALA A 256 3.96 27.61 -2.15
CA ALA A 256 2.91 27.51 -1.13
C ALA A 256 3.46 27.09 0.23
N LEU A 257 4.31 26.07 0.28
CA LEU A 257 4.94 25.64 1.52
C LEU A 257 5.84 26.72 2.12
N LYS A 258 6.61 27.47 1.31
CA LYS A 258 7.45 28.59 1.78
C LYS A 258 6.62 29.73 2.38
N GLU A 259 5.52 30.07 1.75
CA GLU A 259 4.58 31.08 2.26
C GLU A 259 4.00 30.65 3.62
N LEU A 260 3.60 29.38 3.76
CA LEU A 260 3.10 28.83 5.02
C LEU A 260 4.20 28.75 6.09
N ALA A 261 5.44 28.44 5.71
CA ALA A 261 6.58 28.40 6.63
C ALA A 261 6.92 29.77 7.21
N ALA A 262 6.67 30.85 6.45
CA ALA A 262 6.88 32.22 6.90
C ALA A 262 5.88 32.68 7.98
N GLN A 263 4.86 31.88 8.30
CA GLN A 263 3.86 32.18 9.33
C GLN A 263 4.25 31.54 10.68
N PRO A 264 4.77 32.30 11.65
CA PRO A 264 5.35 31.71 12.88
C PRO A 264 4.34 30.95 13.75
N LYS A 265 3.05 31.34 13.65
CA LYS A 265 1.94 30.77 14.41
C LYS A 265 1.17 29.66 13.67
N HIS A 266 1.61 29.26 12.47
CA HIS A 266 0.89 28.23 11.72
C HIS A 266 0.88 26.90 12.51
N PRO A 267 -0.28 26.25 12.68
CA PRO A 267 -0.41 25.05 13.51
C PRO A 267 0.50 23.90 13.02
N GLY A 268 0.63 23.74 11.70
CA GLY A 268 1.49 22.73 11.07
C GLY A 268 2.94 23.14 10.77
N ARG A 269 3.49 24.21 11.39
CA ARG A 269 4.81 24.79 11.02
C ARG A 269 5.97 23.77 11.00
N VAL A 270 5.98 22.81 11.93
CA VAL A 270 7.05 21.79 12.02
C VAL A 270 7.00 20.87 10.80
N ARG A 271 5.81 20.42 10.42
CA ARG A 271 5.59 19.55 9.25
C ARG A 271 5.82 20.27 7.92
N ILE A 272 5.49 21.55 7.83
CA ILE A 272 5.78 22.37 6.65
C ILE A 272 7.30 22.48 6.44
N ALA A 273 8.06 22.78 7.50
CA ALA A 273 9.52 22.82 7.42
C ALA A 273 10.11 21.46 7.03
N ALA A 274 9.53 20.37 7.55
CA ALA A 274 9.92 19.01 7.21
C ALA A 274 9.67 18.67 5.72
N ALA A 275 8.51 19.06 5.18
CA ALA A 275 8.17 18.88 3.76
C ALA A 275 9.10 19.68 2.84
N LEU A 276 9.43 20.93 3.21
CA LEU A 276 10.39 21.75 2.47
C LEU A 276 11.80 21.18 2.49
N PHE A 277 12.25 20.66 3.63
CA PHE A 277 13.54 19.96 3.74
C PHE A 277 13.64 18.78 2.76
N GLN A 278 12.57 17.98 2.62
CA GLN A 278 12.52 16.88 1.66
C GLN A 278 12.58 17.36 0.19
N SER A 279 12.00 18.52 -0.10
CA SER A 279 12.06 19.12 -1.45
C SER A 279 13.44 19.67 -1.83
N GLY A 280 14.42 19.62 -0.91
CA GLY A 280 15.79 20.07 -1.14
C GLY A 280 16.04 21.56 -0.84
N ASP A 281 15.10 22.24 -0.18
CA ASP A 281 15.26 23.63 0.21
C ASP A 281 16.18 23.77 1.44
N LYS A 282 17.43 24.22 1.21
CA LYS A 282 18.45 24.33 2.26
C LYS A 282 18.03 25.25 3.41
N ALA A 283 17.41 26.39 3.10
CA ALA A 283 16.98 27.38 4.10
C ALA A 283 15.94 26.79 5.07
N SER A 284 14.98 26.03 4.55
CA SER A 284 13.99 25.32 5.38
C SER A 284 14.57 24.13 6.13
N GLY A 285 15.67 23.55 5.63
CA GLY A 285 16.41 22.50 6.30
C GLY A 285 17.03 22.94 7.63
N ASP A 286 17.53 24.16 7.72
CA ASP A 286 18.08 24.68 8.98
C ASP A 286 16.97 25.03 9.98
N ALA A 287 15.84 25.56 9.51
CA ALA A 287 14.64 25.75 10.33
C ALA A 287 14.11 24.42 10.88
N PHE A 288 14.09 23.35 10.06
CA PHE A 288 13.66 22.03 10.53
C PHE A 288 14.64 21.41 11.54
N LYS A 289 15.95 21.58 11.36
CA LYS A 289 16.96 21.16 12.36
C LYS A 289 16.77 21.85 13.70
N ALA A 290 16.41 23.15 13.69
CA ALA A 290 16.12 23.87 14.92
C ALA A 290 14.93 23.23 15.69
N PHE A 291 13.89 22.76 14.99
CA PHE A 291 12.77 22.07 15.65
C PHE A 291 13.15 20.73 16.30
N LEU A 292 14.18 20.04 15.81
CA LEU A 292 14.69 18.81 16.46
C LEU A 292 15.35 19.09 17.82
N SER A 293 15.82 20.33 18.02
CA SER A 293 16.49 20.78 19.24
C SER A 293 15.67 21.84 20.02
N ASP A 294 14.40 22.06 19.66
CA ASP A 294 13.52 23.04 20.30
C ASP A 294 13.37 22.76 21.80
N GLU A 295 13.30 23.79 22.66
CA GLU A 295 13.14 23.62 24.11
C GLU A 295 11.84 22.88 24.47
N THR A 296 10.80 23.04 23.64
CA THR A 296 9.48 22.44 23.84
C THR A 296 9.47 20.97 23.42
N VAL A 297 9.19 20.07 24.38
CA VAL A 297 9.16 18.61 24.14
C VAL A 297 8.18 18.22 23.03
N SER A 298 7.01 18.87 22.96
CA SER A 298 6.00 18.58 21.94
C SER A 298 6.48 18.91 20.53
N VAL A 299 7.20 20.02 20.36
CA VAL A 299 7.79 20.44 19.08
C VAL A 299 8.86 19.44 18.63
N ARG A 300 9.74 19.00 19.54
CA ARG A 300 10.74 17.96 19.21
C ARG A 300 10.10 16.65 18.80
N ARG A 301 9.07 16.19 19.54
CA ARG A 301 8.33 14.96 19.19
C ARG A 301 7.67 15.07 17.82
N GLU A 302 7.08 16.22 17.52
CA GLU A 302 6.49 16.47 16.22
C GLU A 302 7.53 16.46 15.10
N ALA A 303 8.71 17.05 15.32
CA ALA A 303 9.80 17.03 14.35
C ALA A 303 10.32 15.60 14.08
N ILE A 304 10.46 14.78 15.12
CA ILE A 304 10.83 13.36 14.98
C ILE A 304 9.73 12.58 14.24
N ALA A 305 8.46 12.79 14.59
CA ALA A 305 7.34 12.12 13.92
C ALA A 305 7.24 12.54 12.45
N ALA A 306 7.44 13.83 12.14
CA ALA A 306 7.51 14.32 10.77
C ALA A 306 8.67 13.66 10.02
N LEU A 307 9.86 13.55 10.63
CA LEU A 307 10.99 12.87 10.01
C LEU A 307 10.72 11.38 9.75
N ALA A 308 10.04 10.69 10.66
CA ALA A 308 9.62 9.31 10.48
C ALA A 308 8.61 9.17 9.32
N SER A 309 7.59 10.04 9.30
CA SER A 309 6.57 10.11 8.23
C SER A 309 7.15 10.53 6.87
N LEU A 310 8.33 11.15 6.85
CA LEU A 310 9.04 11.53 5.63
C LEU A 310 9.99 10.43 5.12
N LYS A 311 10.45 9.53 6.00
CA LYS A 311 11.23 8.33 5.61
C LYS A 311 10.34 7.18 5.12
N GLY A 312 9.03 7.25 5.32
CA GLY A 312 8.00 6.42 4.69
C GLY A 312 6.64 7.09 4.85
N LEU A 313 5.76 7.18 3.84
CA LEU A 313 5.04 6.01 3.33
C LEU A 313 4.88 4.94 4.44
N GLU A 314 4.30 5.33 5.57
CA GLU A 314 3.83 4.36 6.56
C GLU A 314 2.81 3.46 5.84
N THR A 315 3.24 2.24 5.50
CA THR A 315 2.49 1.16 4.81
C THR A 315 2.44 1.12 3.27
N GLN A 316 3.56 1.36 2.57
CA GLN A 316 3.99 0.25 1.71
C GLN A 316 4.87 -0.64 2.57
N SER A 317 4.24 -1.60 3.25
CA SER A 317 4.91 -2.73 3.88
C SER A 317 5.64 -3.55 2.82
N ARG A 318 6.76 -3.04 2.31
CA ARG A 318 7.86 -3.89 1.90
C ARG A 318 8.65 -4.15 3.18
N CYS A 319 8.21 -5.18 3.90
CA CYS A 319 9.07 -5.84 4.87
C CYS A 319 10.38 -6.21 4.15
N THR A 320 11.48 -5.61 4.60
CA THR A 320 12.83 -6.19 4.49
C THR A 320 13.23 -6.72 5.84
#